data_AF-A0A1E1LE71-F1
#
_entry.id   AF-A0A1E1LE71-F1
#
_cell.length_a   1.000
_cell.length_b   1.000
_cell.length_c   1.000
_cell.angle_alpha   90.00
_cell.angle_beta   90.00
_cell.angle_gamma   90.00
#
_symmetry.space_group_name_H-M   'P 1'
#
loop_
_entity.id
_entity.type
_entity.pdbx_description
1 polymer ?
#
loop_
_entity_poly.entity_id
_entity_poly.type
_entity_poly.pdbx_seq_one_letter_code
_entity_poly.pdbx_strand_id
1 'polypeptide(L)'
;MSMSRPHFFKVRFITKIIFRKYRIELGLLNGREVKKVKVKKALAFKLLTVQHPPAATTKWESDFSTYIISTAPLYPELGDHKSISASSPTFLKVPHHVLPIPEKQPDIMETLIHYQGAFDKDYLMTFVMNTGKF
;
A
#
# COMPACT_ATOMS: atom_id res chain seq x y z
N MET A 1 -3.95 -42.57 18.31
CA MET A 1 -3.51 -41.17 18.07
C MET A 1 -4.19 -40.68 16.80
N SER A 2 -5.12 -39.74 16.91
CA SER A 2 -5.77 -39.11 15.75
C SER A 2 -4.78 -38.14 15.11
N MET A 3 -4.30 -38.44 13.90
CA MET A 3 -3.52 -37.47 13.13
C MET A 3 -4.46 -36.39 12.61
N SER A 4 -4.48 -35.24 13.26
CA SER A 4 -5.17 -34.05 12.77
C SER A 4 -4.59 -33.67 11.40
N ARG A 5 -5.39 -33.79 10.34
CA ARG A 5 -4.98 -33.30 9.01
C ARG A 5 -5.04 -31.76 9.04
N PRO A 6 -3.95 -31.07 8.66
CA PRO A 6 -3.97 -29.62 8.57
C PRO A 6 -4.94 -29.16 7.47
N HIS A 7 -5.74 -28.13 7.79
CA HIS A 7 -6.68 -27.53 6.86
C HIS A 7 -5.96 -26.54 5.92
N PHE A 8 -5.41 -27.07 4.83
CA PHE A 8 -4.84 -26.24 3.77
C PHE A 8 -5.83 -26.06 2.62
N PHE A 9 -5.92 -24.82 2.12
CA PHE A 9 -6.65 -24.50 0.89
C PHE A 9 -5.66 -24.21 -0.24
N LYS A 10 -5.83 -24.88 -1.38
CA LYS A 10 -5.02 -24.63 -2.57
C LYS A 10 -5.49 -23.35 -3.25
N VAL A 11 -4.71 -22.28 -3.12
CA VAL A 11 -4.93 -21.03 -3.86
C VAL A 11 -4.27 -21.17 -5.24
N ARG A 12 -5.02 -20.83 -6.31
CA ARG A 12 -4.48 -20.76 -7.67
C ARG A 12 -4.50 -19.31 -8.15
N PHE A 13 -3.33 -18.78 -8.48
CA PHE A 13 -3.21 -17.51 -9.20
C PHE A 13 -3.49 -17.75 -10.68
N ILE A 14 -4.68 -17.36 -11.11
CA ILE A 14 -5.12 -17.35 -12.50
C ILE A 14 -4.65 -16.00 -13.06
N THR A 15 -3.89 -15.99 -14.16
CA THR A 15 -3.35 -14.84 -14.91
C THR A 15 -1.94 -14.31 -14.59
N LYS A 16 -1.31 -13.73 -15.63
CA LYS A 16 -0.06 -12.97 -15.62
C LYS A 16 -0.32 -11.53 -15.12
N ILE A 17 -0.86 -11.39 -13.90
CA ILE A 17 -1.02 -10.06 -13.31
C ILE A 17 0.33 -9.59 -12.77
N ILE A 18 0.70 -8.36 -13.14
CA ILE A 18 1.81 -7.63 -12.54
C ILE A 18 1.25 -6.86 -11.35
N PHE A 19 1.72 -7.19 -10.17
CA PHE A 19 1.45 -6.45 -8.95
C PHE A 19 2.48 -5.34 -8.77
N ARG A 20 2.03 -4.20 -8.27
CA ARG A 20 2.86 -3.05 -7.93
C ARG A 20 2.83 -2.85 -6.44
N LYS A 21 4.02 -2.70 -5.83
CA LYS A 21 4.19 -2.45 -4.40
C LYS A 21 4.43 -0.97 -4.18
N TYR A 22 3.73 -0.41 -3.22
CA TYR A 22 3.94 0.94 -2.71
C TYR A 22 4.14 0.91 -1.21
N ARG A 23 4.91 1.86 -0.70
CA ARG A 23 5.08 2.12 0.73
C ARG A 23 4.37 3.41 1.11
N ILE A 24 3.60 3.39 2.19
CA ILE A 24 2.99 4.58 2.78
C ILE A 24 3.78 5.02 4.00
N GLU A 25 4.18 6.28 4.04
CA GLU A 25 4.93 6.90 5.13
C GLU A 25 4.18 8.14 5.62
N LEU A 26 3.60 8.04 6.82
CA LEU A 26 2.94 9.17 7.47
C LEU A 26 4.00 10.16 7.96
N GLY A 27 3.83 11.44 7.64
CA GLY A 27 4.69 12.50 8.15
C GLY A 27 4.44 12.82 9.62
N LEU A 28 4.94 13.99 10.03
CA LEU A 28 4.81 14.48 11.39
C LEU A 28 3.43 15.10 11.61
N LEU A 29 2.81 14.77 12.74
CA LEU A 29 1.62 15.43 13.25
C LEU A 29 2.05 16.33 14.40
N ASN A 30 1.89 17.65 14.25
CA ASN A 30 2.32 18.64 15.25
C ASN A 30 3.80 18.48 15.65
N GLY A 31 4.66 18.28 14.65
CA GLY A 31 6.10 18.09 14.82
C GLY A 31 6.50 16.74 15.44
N ARG A 32 5.56 15.81 15.61
CA ARG A 32 5.81 14.51 16.25
C ARG A 32 5.38 13.35 15.37
N GLU A 33 6.14 12.27 15.42
CA GLU A 33 5.75 11.02 14.79
C GLU A 33 4.55 10.38 15.50
N VAL A 34 3.62 9.85 14.71
CA VAL A 34 2.49 9.07 15.21
C VAL A 34 2.99 7.69 15.64
N LYS A 35 3.25 7.45 16.93
CA LYS A 35 3.81 6.16 17.39
C LYS A 35 2.80 5.01 17.45
N LYS A 36 1.52 5.31 17.71
CA LYS A 36 0.50 4.27 17.92
C LYS A 36 0.08 3.62 16.59
N VAL A 37 0.30 2.32 16.44
CA VAL A 37 -0.02 1.54 15.23
C VAL A 37 -1.50 1.67 14.84
N LYS A 38 -2.44 1.59 15.80
CA LYS A 38 -3.87 1.76 15.52
C LYS A 38 -4.19 3.14 14.92
N VAL A 39 -3.50 4.18 15.37
CA VAL A 39 -3.67 5.55 14.85
C VAL A 39 -3.07 5.65 13.46
N LYS A 40 -1.86 5.11 13.22
CA LYS A 40 -1.29 5.02 11.86
C LYS A 40 -2.27 4.36 10.88
N LYS A 41 -2.90 3.26 11.32
CA LYS A 41 -3.92 2.54 10.54
C LYS A 41 -5.14 3.37 10.21
N ALA A 42 -5.74 4.00 11.20
CA ALA A 42 -6.90 4.87 10.98
C ALA A 42 -6.56 6.04 10.05
N LEU A 43 -5.36 6.61 10.19
CA LEU A 43 -4.89 7.71 9.36
C LEU A 43 -4.70 7.27 7.90
N ALA A 44 -3.91 6.23 7.64
CA ALA A 44 -3.72 5.73 6.29
C ALA A 44 -5.04 5.28 5.64
N PHE A 45 -5.92 4.65 6.42
CA PHE A 45 -7.26 4.30 5.94
C PHE A 45 -8.02 5.55 5.48
N LYS A 46 -8.14 6.57 6.32
CA LYS A 46 -8.85 7.82 5.99
C LYS A 46 -8.25 8.50 4.76
N LEU A 47 -6.93 8.50 4.63
CA LEU A 47 -6.26 9.05 3.46
C LEU A 47 -6.67 8.30 2.18
N LEU A 48 -6.54 6.98 2.17
CA LEU A 48 -6.71 6.14 0.98
C LEU A 48 -8.17 5.86 0.62
N THR A 49 -9.13 6.07 1.52
CA THR A 49 -10.55 5.77 1.24
C THR A 49 -11.42 7.01 1.17
N VAL A 50 -11.01 8.12 1.78
CA VAL A 50 -11.86 9.33 1.86
C VAL A 50 -11.21 10.54 1.18
N GLN A 51 -9.94 10.83 1.48
CA GLN A 51 -9.34 12.11 1.07
C GLN A 51 -8.63 12.05 -0.28
N HIS A 52 -7.93 10.96 -0.54
CA HIS A 52 -7.15 10.77 -1.75
C HIS A 52 -7.22 9.31 -2.23
N PRO A 53 -8.44 8.82 -2.57
CA PRO A 53 -8.60 7.45 -3.00
C PRO A 53 -7.85 7.18 -4.32
N PRO A 54 -7.22 6.01 -4.47
CA PRO A 54 -6.73 5.56 -5.77
C PRO A 54 -7.84 5.54 -6.82
N ALA A 55 -7.46 5.59 -8.10
CA ALA A 55 -8.42 5.58 -9.20
C ALA A 55 -9.42 4.42 -9.08
N ALA A 56 -10.71 4.68 -9.32
CA ALA A 56 -11.78 3.68 -9.15
C ALA A 56 -11.61 2.43 -10.03
N THR A 57 -10.85 2.54 -11.12
CA THR A 57 -10.52 1.44 -12.03
C THR A 57 -9.34 0.59 -11.55
N THR A 58 -8.53 1.08 -10.62
CA THR A 58 -7.39 0.36 -10.06
C THR A 58 -7.86 -0.52 -8.90
N LYS A 59 -7.64 -1.84 -9.03
CA LYS A 59 -7.79 -2.76 -7.88
C LYS A 59 -6.56 -2.64 -6.99
N TRP A 60 -6.78 -2.40 -5.71
CA TRP A 60 -5.72 -2.24 -4.73
C TRP A 60 -6.13 -2.80 -3.36
N GLU A 61 -5.13 -3.15 -2.58
CA GLU A 61 -5.25 -3.63 -1.20
C GLU A 61 -4.17 -2.98 -0.34
N SER A 62 -4.44 -2.77 0.94
CA SER A 62 -3.49 -2.18 1.86
C SER A 62 -3.58 -2.80 3.25
N ASP A 63 -2.44 -2.88 3.94
CA ASP A 63 -2.41 -3.16 5.37
C ASP A 63 -2.74 -1.92 6.23
N PHE A 64 -2.98 -0.78 5.55
CA PHE A 64 -3.19 0.56 6.09
C PHE A 64 -2.08 1.01 7.04
N SER A 65 -0.86 0.50 6.94
CA SER A 65 0.20 0.86 7.87
C SER A 65 1.56 1.05 7.23
N THR A 66 1.84 0.30 6.18
CA THR A 66 3.17 0.28 5.57
C THR A 66 3.08 0.05 4.08
N TYR A 67 2.22 -0.87 3.62
CA TYR A 67 2.20 -1.26 2.22
C TYR A 67 0.83 -1.14 1.56
N ILE A 68 0.89 -0.84 0.26
CA ILE A 68 -0.23 -0.87 -0.67
C ILE A 68 0.19 -1.73 -1.85
N ILE A 69 -0.66 -2.65 -2.27
CA ILE A 69 -0.48 -3.48 -3.45
C ILE A 69 -1.57 -3.15 -4.45
N SER A 70 -1.22 -2.95 -5.72
CA SER A 70 -2.21 -2.71 -6.77
C SER A 70 -1.93 -3.51 -8.03
N THR A 71 -2.96 -3.75 -8.83
CA THR A 71 -2.86 -4.47 -10.12
C THR A 71 -2.55 -3.55 -11.31
N ALA A 72 -2.72 -2.24 -11.11
CA ALA A 72 -2.42 -1.17 -12.08
C ALA A 72 -1.71 -0.03 -11.34
N PRO A 73 -1.14 0.99 -12.01
CA PRO A 73 -0.60 2.17 -11.32
C PRO A 73 -1.60 2.70 -10.27
N LEU A 74 -1.12 2.87 -9.04
CA LEU A 74 -1.97 3.28 -7.91
C LEU A 74 -2.51 4.70 -8.13
N TYR A 75 -1.65 5.58 -8.64
CA TYR A 75 -1.97 6.94 -9.05
C TYR A 75 -1.33 7.20 -10.42
N PRO A 76 -1.98 7.96 -11.33
CA PRO A 76 -1.41 8.28 -12.64
C PRO A 76 -0.05 8.99 -12.58
N GLU A 77 0.20 9.75 -11.51
CA GLU A 77 1.42 10.52 -11.29
C GLU A 77 2.62 9.65 -10.85
N LEU A 78 2.36 8.43 -10.36
CA LEU A 78 3.40 7.50 -9.92
C LEU A 78 3.80 6.58 -11.08
N GLY A 79 4.97 6.87 -11.67
CA GLY A 79 5.54 6.05 -12.74
C GLY A 79 5.90 4.64 -12.25
N ASP A 80 5.63 3.62 -13.06
CA ASP A 80 6.26 2.32 -12.90
C ASP A 80 7.59 2.32 -13.63
N HIS A 81 8.68 1.88 -12.97
CA HIS A 81 10.05 1.85 -13.54
C HIS A 81 10.18 1.20 -14.94
N LYS A 82 9.16 0.48 -15.43
CA LYS A 82 9.14 -0.18 -16.74
C LYS A 82 8.32 0.56 -17.80
N SER A 83 7.48 1.54 -17.46
CA SER A 83 6.79 2.37 -18.44
C SER A 83 7.07 3.86 -18.18
N ILE A 84 7.76 4.46 -19.16
CA ILE A 84 7.76 5.89 -19.49
C ILE A 84 8.73 6.79 -18.70
N SER A 85 9.61 7.44 -19.48
CA SER A 85 10.32 8.72 -19.30
C SER A 85 10.97 8.99 -17.94
N ALA A 86 12.25 9.40 -17.96
CA ALA A 86 13.06 9.77 -16.79
C ALA A 86 12.50 10.92 -15.92
N SER A 87 11.29 11.40 -16.19
CA SER A 87 10.63 12.55 -15.56
C SER A 87 9.55 12.21 -14.53
N SER A 88 9.07 10.96 -14.45
CA SER A 88 7.97 10.62 -13.53
C SER A 88 8.49 10.37 -12.10
N PRO A 89 7.92 11.01 -11.06
CA PRO A 89 8.38 10.84 -9.69
C PRO A 89 8.04 9.43 -9.16
N THR A 90 8.98 8.85 -8.41
CA THR A 90 8.80 7.55 -7.73
C THR A 90 8.03 7.68 -6.41
N PHE A 91 7.69 8.90 -6.01
CA PHE A 91 6.94 9.19 -4.79
C PHE A 91 5.91 10.30 -5.03
N LEU A 92 4.81 10.22 -4.29
CA LEU A 92 3.74 11.19 -4.28
C LEU A 92 3.62 11.77 -2.87
N LYS A 93 3.61 13.10 -2.77
CA LYS A 93 3.34 13.82 -1.53
C LYS A 93 1.85 14.13 -1.47
N VAL A 94 1.17 13.61 -0.47
CA VAL A 94 -0.27 13.79 -0.28
C VAL A 94 -0.52 14.55 1.02
N PRO A 95 -1.12 15.74 0.99
CA PRO A 95 -1.57 16.41 2.19
C PRO A 95 -2.72 15.61 2.83
N HIS A 96 -2.55 15.26 4.09
CA HIS A 96 -3.51 14.48 4.86
C HIS A 96 -4.10 15.34 5.97
N HIS A 97 -5.40 15.64 5.87
CA HIS A 97 -6.17 16.36 6.87
C HIS A 97 -6.54 15.41 8.01
N VAL A 98 -5.86 15.56 9.15
CA VAL A 98 -5.94 14.59 10.24
C VAL A 98 -7.24 14.75 11.05
N LEU A 99 -7.84 15.94 11.05
CA LEU A 99 -9.06 16.23 11.80
C LEU A 99 -10.01 17.13 10.98
N PRO A 100 -11.33 16.92 11.08
CA PRO A 100 -12.29 18.00 11.05
C PRO A 100 -12.81 18.15 12.47
N ILE A 101 -12.17 18.97 13.32
CA ILE A 101 -12.90 19.52 14.45
C ILE A 101 -13.66 20.71 13.85
N PRO A 102 -15.00 20.74 13.86
CA PRO A 102 -15.73 21.95 13.51
C PRO A 102 -15.12 23.11 14.31
N GLU A 103 -14.81 24.23 13.66
CA GLU A 103 -14.22 25.45 14.26
C GLU A 103 -12.69 25.49 14.47
N LYS A 104 -11.91 24.50 13.99
CA LYS A 104 -10.43 24.61 13.96
C LYS A 104 -9.85 24.44 12.55
N GLN A 105 -8.78 25.18 12.25
CA GLN A 105 -7.97 24.90 11.07
C GLN A 105 -7.44 23.45 11.16
N PRO A 106 -7.61 22.63 10.12
CA PRO A 106 -7.16 21.25 10.14
C PRO A 106 -5.64 21.17 10.13
N ASP A 107 -5.06 20.39 11.05
CA ASP A 107 -3.64 20.02 10.98
C ASP A 107 -3.41 19.24 9.67
N ILE A 108 -2.43 19.69 8.89
CA ILE A 108 -2.03 19.06 7.63
C ILE A 108 -0.77 18.25 7.90
N MET A 109 -0.88 16.93 7.70
CA MET A 109 0.25 16.01 7.73
C MET A 109 0.64 15.66 6.29
N GLU A 110 1.91 15.85 5.91
CA GLU A 110 2.39 15.36 4.61
C GLU A 110 2.60 13.84 4.67
N THR A 111 1.86 13.09 3.85
CA THR A 111 2.04 11.65 3.71
C THR A 111 2.75 11.35 2.40
N LEU A 112 3.73 10.46 2.43
CA LEU A 112 4.44 10.03 1.24
C LEU A 112 3.97 8.64 0.80
N ILE A 113 3.74 8.50 -0.50
CA ILE A 113 3.44 7.20 -1.13
C ILE A 113 4.55 6.92 -2.14
N HIS A 114 5.37 5.92 -1.85
CA HIS A 114 6.55 5.57 -2.64
C HIS A 114 6.31 4.30 -3.43
N TYR A 115 6.56 4.33 -4.74
CA TYR A 115 6.65 3.12 -5.53
C TYR A 115 7.92 2.33 -5.15
N GLN A 116 7.74 1.05 -4.82
CA GLN A 116 8.80 0.15 -4.37
C GLN A 116 9.18 -0.90 -5.43
N GLY A 117 8.42 -0.97 -6.53
CA GLY A 117 8.67 -1.91 -7.63
C GLY A 117 7.48 -2.80 -7.97
N ALA A 118 7.64 -3.57 -9.05
CA ALA A 118 6.64 -4.50 -9.54
C ALA A 118 7.13 -5.94 -9.39
N PHE A 119 6.19 -6.84 -9.09
CA PHE A 119 6.42 -8.27 -9.00
C PHE A 119 5.26 -9.03 -9.63
N ASP A 120 5.50 -10.25 -10.07
CA ASP A 120 4.49 -11.11 -10.68
C ASP A 120 4.29 -12.40 -9.86
N LYS A 121 3.45 -13.29 -10.40
CA LYS A 121 3.19 -14.61 -9.85
C LYS A 121 4.47 -15.44 -9.71
N ASP A 122 5.38 -15.38 -10.68
CA ASP A 122 6.57 -16.25 -10.70
C ASP A 122 7.55 -15.82 -9.60
N TYR A 123 7.65 -14.52 -9.34
CA TYR A 123 8.36 -13.99 -8.17
C TYR A 123 7.75 -14.49 -6.85
N LEU A 124 6.42 -14.44 -6.70
CA LEU A 124 5.73 -14.94 -5.50
C LEU A 124 5.93 -16.44 -5.28
N MET A 125 5.85 -17.24 -6.35
CA MET A 125 6.04 -18.69 -6.28
C MET A 125 7.48 -19.06 -5.90
N THR A 126 8.47 -18.31 -6.42
CA THR A 126 9.88 -18.51 -6.06
C THR A 126 10.13 -18.23 -4.57
N PHE A 127 9.48 -17.21 -4.01
CA PHE A 127 9.59 -16.89 -2.58
C PHE A 127 9.03 -17.99 -1.68
N VAL A 128 7.87 -18.56 -2.05
CA VAL A 128 7.24 -19.68 -1.31
C VAL A 128 8.13 -20.93 -1.35
N MET A 129 8.74 -21.23 -2.50
CA MET A 129 9.63 -22.40 -2.65
C MET A 129 10.91 -22.27 -1.83
N ASN A 130 11.46 -21.06 -1.68
CA ASN A 130 12.68 -20.81 -0.89
C ASN A 130 12.42 -20.75 0.63
N THR A 131 11.21 -20.42 1.06
CA THR A 131 10.83 -20.37 2.48
C THR A 131 10.13 -21.64 2.97
N GLY A 132 9.73 -22.53 2.04
CA GLY A 132 8.98 -23.75 2.28
C GLY A 132 9.82 -25.02 2.42
N LYS A 133 10.94 -24.99 3.15
CA LYS A 133 11.47 -26.24 3.75
C LYS A 133 10.58 -26.59 4.94
N PHE A 134 9.49 -27.31 4.68
CA PHE A 134 8.72 -28.06 5.68
C PHE A 134 8.81 -29.54 5.36
#